data_AF-A0A5B9WD15-F1
#
_entry.id   AF-A0A5B9WD15-F1
#
_cell.length_a   1.000
_cell.length_b   1.000
_cell.length_c   1.000
_cell.angle_alpha   90.00
_cell.angle_beta   90.00
_cell.angle_gamma   90.00
#
_symmetry.space_group_name_H-M   'P 1'
#
loop_
_entity.id
_entity.type
_entity.pdbx_description
1 polymer ?
#
loop_
_entity_poly.entity_id
_entity_poly.type
_entity_poly.pdbx_seq_one_letter_code
_entity_poly.pdbx_strand_id
1 'polypeptide(L)'
;MAGGIAHSLATTLLLWALGWLGASVIGLYARAGELWRSFWFMSGLWGLIDGLIAWYVLVGGPRAPAELLPVLRLNAGLDILYVAAGAALLGRGTPLLRGFGLAVLVQGAFLLALDGTFWRLCTRAAE
;
A
#
# COMPACT_ATOMS: atom_id res chain seq x y z
N MET A 1 18.33 18.19 -1.33
CA MET A 1 17.16 17.60 -2.05
C MET A 1 16.97 16.11 -1.77
N ALA A 2 18.05 15.31 -1.57
CA ALA A 2 18.00 13.86 -1.33
C ALA A 2 17.11 13.38 -0.16
N GLY A 3 17.17 14.02 1.02
CA GLY A 3 16.34 13.62 2.17
C GLY A 3 14.83 13.89 2.02
N GLY A 4 14.44 14.72 1.05
CA GLY A 4 13.03 15.03 0.80
C GLY A 4 12.26 13.89 0.15
N ILE A 5 12.92 13.05 -0.67
CA ILE A 5 12.24 11.98 -1.41
C ILE A 5 11.75 10.90 -0.46
N ALA A 6 12.60 10.43 0.46
CA ALA A 6 12.22 9.43 1.47
C ALA A 6 11.07 9.93 2.36
N HIS A 7 11.14 11.20 2.80
CA HIS A 7 10.12 11.80 3.63
C HIS A 7 8.78 11.96 2.88
N SER A 8 8.81 12.38 1.62
CA SER A 8 7.61 12.49 0.77
C SER A 8 6.97 11.13 0.48
N LEU A 9 7.78 10.09 0.22
CA LEU A 9 7.30 8.72 0.07
C LEU A 9 6.57 8.26 1.32
N ALA A 10 7.23 8.37 2.48
CA ALA A 10 6.67 7.93 3.75
C ALA A 10 5.43 8.75 4.14
N THR A 11 5.42 10.06 3.91
CA THR A 11 4.24 10.90 4.17
C THR A 11 3.06 10.51 3.28
N THR A 12 3.31 10.22 2.00
CA THR A 12 2.25 9.80 1.07
C THR A 12 1.68 8.44 1.49
N LEU A 13 2.55 7.49 1.85
CA LEU A 13 2.15 6.19 2.35
C LEU A 13 1.36 6.30 3.67
N LEU A 14 1.78 7.18 4.59
CA LEU A 14 1.09 7.40 5.85
C LEU A 14 -0.30 8.00 5.65
N LEU A 15 -0.45 8.97 4.75
CA LEU A 15 -1.75 9.57 4.45
C LEU A 15 -2.71 8.55 3.83
N TRP A 16 -2.21 7.72 2.92
CA TRP A 16 -2.97 6.61 2.35
C TRP A 16 -3.41 5.62 3.44
N ALA A 17 -2.47 5.18 4.28
CA ALA A 17 -2.71 4.28 5.40
C ALA A 17 -3.78 4.80 6.38
N LEU A 18 -3.65 6.05 6.83
CA LEU A 18 -4.60 6.67 7.76
C LEU A 18 -6.00 6.83 7.13
N GLY A 19 -6.06 7.22 5.85
CA GLY A 19 -7.31 7.30 5.10
C GLY A 19 -8.04 5.96 5.06
N TRP A 20 -7.32 4.88 4.74
CA TRP A 20 -7.89 3.54 4.72
C TRP A 20 -8.23 2.99 6.10
N LEU A 21 -7.42 3.25 7.12
CA LEU A 21 -7.76 2.86 8.49
C LEU A 21 -9.07 3.51 8.95
N GLY A 22 -9.21 4.83 8.74
CA GLY A 22 -10.44 5.56 9.06
C GLY A 22 -11.64 5.05 8.27
N ALA A 23 -11.48 4.88 6.95
CA ALA A 23 -12.53 4.35 6.08
C ALA A 23 -12.94 2.91 6.46
N SER A 24 -11.98 2.06 6.83
CA SER A 24 -12.21 0.69 7.25
C SER A 24 -12.96 0.61 8.57
N VAL A 25 -12.65 1.47 9.55
CA VAL A 25 -13.45 1.55 10.78
C VAL A 25 -14.90 1.87 10.42
N ILE A 26 -15.15 2.94 9.66
CA ILE A 26 -16.50 3.33 9.25
C ILE A 26 -17.20 2.19 8.49
N GLY A 27 -16.53 1.62 7.50
CA GLY A 27 -17.05 0.57 6.63
C GLY A 27 -17.38 -0.74 7.35
N LEU A 28 -16.61 -1.11 8.37
CA LEU A 28 -16.88 -2.28 9.21
C LEU A 28 -18.14 -2.10 10.09
N TYR A 29 -18.39 -0.88 10.59
CA TYR A 29 -19.57 -0.58 11.41
C TYR A 29 -20.85 -0.29 10.60
N ALA A 30 -20.74 -0.05 9.29
CA ALA A 30 -21.85 0.27 8.40
C ALA A 30 -22.85 -0.89 8.13
N ARG A 31 -22.79 -2.00 8.88
CA ARG A 31 -23.61 -3.22 8.70
C ARG A 31 -23.61 -3.74 7.25
N ALA A 32 -22.44 -3.75 6.63
CA ALA A 32 -22.28 -4.18 5.25
C ALA A 32 -22.37 -5.70 5.08
N GLY A 33 -22.78 -6.17 3.90
CA GLY A 33 -22.75 -7.59 3.53
C GLY A 33 -21.33 -8.18 3.57
N GLU A 34 -21.22 -9.51 3.56
CA GLU A 34 -19.95 -10.22 3.81
C GLU A 34 -18.80 -9.78 2.89
N LEU A 35 -19.06 -9.55 1.61
CA LEU A 35 -18.07 -9.05 0.64
C LEU A 35 -17.48 -7.71 1.07
N TRP A 36 -18.34 -6.75 1.43
CA TRP A 36 -17.88 -5.41 1.82
C TRP A 36 -17.21 -5.43 3.19
N ARG A 37 -17.73 -6.25 4.12
CA ARG A 37 -17.08 -6.43 5.43
C ARG A 37 -15.67 -6.99 5.28
N SER A 38 -15.47 -7.97 4.40
CA SER A 38 -14.14 -8.54 4.16
C SER A 38 -13.21 -7.57 3.42
N PHE A 39 -13.75 -6.79 2.46
CA PHE A 39 -13.03 -5.69 1.82
C PHE A 39 -12.51 -4.65 2.82
N TRP A 40 -13.37 -4.16 3.73
CA TRP A 40 -12.98 -3.17 4.73
C TRP A 40 -11.99 -3.73 5.74
N PHE A 41 -12.18 -4.99 6.18
CA PHE A 41 -11.23 -5.66 7.07
C PHE A 41 -9.84 -5.75 6.44
N MET A 42 -9.75 -6.24 5.20
CA MET A 42 -8.49 -6.40 4.49
C MET A 42 -7.84 -5.05 4.16
N SER A 43 -8.62 -4.04 3.78
CA SER A 43 -8.10 -2.68 3.54
C SER A 43 -7.55 -2.06 4.82
N GLY A 44 -8.18 -2.32 5.97
CA GLY A 44 -7.71 -1.83 7.27
C GLY A 44 -6.42 -2.52 7.70
N LEU A 45 -6.28 -3.82 7.42
CA LEU A 45 -5.06 -4.57 7.69
C LEU A 45 -3.87 -4.03 6.88
N TRP A 46 -4.05 -3.79 5.58
CA TRP A 46 -3.01 -3.17 4.75
C TRP A 46 -2.72 -1.73 5.19
N GLY A 47 -3.75 -0.93 5.47
CA GLY A 47 -3.56 0.41 6.02
C GLY A 47 -2.76 0.42 7.34
N LEU A 48 -2.93 -0.58 8.20
CA LEU A 48 -2.12 -0.73 9.42
C LEU A 48 -0.65 -1.03 9.07
N ILE A 49 -0.41 -2.00 8.18
CA ILE A 49 0.94 -2.39 7.76
C ILE A 49 1.68 -1.21 7.13
N ASP A 50 1.05 -0.53 6.17
CA ASP A 50 1.59 0.63 5.48
C ASP A 50 1.87 1.78 6.43
N GLY A 51 0.96 2.01 7.39
CA GLY A 51 1.14 3.03 8.43
C GLY A 51 2.34 2.77 9.32
N LEU A 52 2.57 1.51 9.70
CA LEU A 52 3.74 1.11 10.50
C LEU A 52 5.05 1.25 9.71
N ILE A 53 5.05 0.88 8.43
CA ILE A 53 6.21 1.05 7.53
C ILE A 53 6.53 2.54 7.38
N ALA A 54 5.52 3.35 7.07
CA ALA A 54 5.68 4.79 6.90
C ALA A 54 6.20 5.45 8.18
N TRP A 55 5.61 5.12 9.32
CA TRP A 55 6.05 5.59 10.63
C TRP A 55 7.52 5.24 10.89
N TYR A 56 7.92 3.98 10.66
CA TYR A 56 9.30 3.54 10.83
C TYR A 56 10.29 4.36 9.96
N VAL A 57 9.92 4.67 8.71
CA VAL A 57 10.74 5.50 7.83
C VAL A 57 10.84 6.94 8.34
N LEU A 58 9.74 7.52 8.83
CA LEU A 58 9.72 8.90 9.33
C LEU A 58 10.56 9.09 10.60
N VAL A 59 10.61 8.09 11.48
CA VAL A 59 11.43 8.15 12.71
C VAL A 59 12.88 7.69 12.48
N GLY A 60 13.15 6.93 11.41
CA GLY A 60 14.43 6.25 11.14
C GLY A 60 15.55 7.13 10.56
N GLY A 61 15.38 8.45 10.54
CA GLY A 61 16.37 9.40 10.01
C GLY A 61 16.40 9.49 8.47
N PRO A 62 17.20 10.42 7.91
CA PRO A 62 17.26 10.63 6.46
C PRO A 62 17.84 9.41 5.73
N ARG A 63 17.25 9.04 4.59
CA ARG A 63 17.78 8.01 3.68
C ARG A 63 18.17 8.63 2.34
N ALA A 64 19.28 8.20 1.77
CA ALA A 64 19.66 8.60 0.42
C ALA A 64 18.78 7.91 -0.64
N PRO A 65 18.50 8.56 -1.79
CA PRO A 65 17.73 7.96 -2.88
C PRO A 65 18.28 6.60 -3.35
N ALA A 66 19.61 6.44 -3.37
CA ALA A 66 20.26 5.19 -3.75
C ALA A 66 19.93 4.02 -2.81
N GLU A 67 19.68 4.29 -1.52
CA GLU A 67 19.29 3.27 -0.54
C GLU A 67 17.85 2.81 -0.73
N LEU A 68 16.99 3.65 -1.34
CA LEU A 68 15.58 3.33 -1.57
C LEU A 68 15.37 2.46 -2.82
N LEU A 69 16.23 2.59 -3.84
CA LEU A 69 16.12 1.85 -5.11
C LEU A 69 15.94 0.33 -4.97
N PRO A 70 16.76 -0.40 -4.18
CA PRO A 70 16.58 -1.84 -4.05
C PRO A 70 15.24 -2.20 -3.38
N VAL A 71 14.83 -1.41 -2.38
CA VAL A 71 13.56 -1.62 -1.66
C VAL A 71 12.37 -1.38 -2.57
N LEU A 72 12.35 -0.25 -3.29
CA LEU A 72 11.28 0.10 -4.23
C LEU A 72 11.14 -0.92 -5.36
N ARG A 73 12.27 -1.44 -5.88
CA ARG A 73 12.25 -2.47 -6.91
C ARG A 73 11.69 -3.79 -6.40
N LEU A 74 12.08 -4.20 -5.20
CA LEU A 74 11.54 -5.41 -4.58
C LEU A 74 10.04 -5.25 -4.32
N ASN A 75 9.63 -4.12 -3.76
CA ASN A 75 8.24 -3.88 -3.40
C ASN A 75 7.32 -3.80 -4.63
N ALA A 76 7.73 -3.10 -5.70
CA ALA A 76 7.01 -3.11 -6.97
C ALA A 76 6.85 -4.53 -7.56
N GLY A 77 7.86 -5.40 -7.38
CA GLY A 77 7.77 -6.81 -7.76
C GLY A 77 6.75 -7.58 -6.92
N LEU A 78 6.72 -7.34 -5.61
CA LEU A 78 5.73 -7.93 -4.70
C LEU A 78 4.32 -7.42 -5.02
N ASP A 79 4.15 -6.15 -5.35
CA ASP A 79 2.85 -5.57 -5.69
C ASP A 79 2.24 -6.20 -6.95
N ILE A 80 3.06 -6.53 -7.94
CA ILE A 80 2.59 -7.29 -9.12
C ILE A 80 2.04 -8.66 -8.68
N LEU A 81 2.75 -9.36 -7.77
CA LEU A 81 2.28 -10.65 -7.23
C LEU A 81 1.01 -10.47 -6.40
N TYR A 82 0.92 -9.42 -5.58
CA TYR A 82 -0.27 -9.12 -4.78
C TYR A 82 -1.46 -8.81 -5.67
N VAL A 83 -1.32 -7.95 -6.68
CA VAL A 83 -2.37 -7.63 -7.66
C VAL A 83 -2.83 -8.89 -8.39
N ALA A 84 -1.91 -9.75 -8.83
CA ALA A 84 -2.26 -11.01 -9.47
C ALA A 84 -3.04 -11.94 -8.52
N ALA A 85 -2.61 -12.04 -7.25
CA ALA A 85 -3.32 -12.80 -6.22
C ALA A 85 -4.72 -12.22 -5.94
N GLY A 86 -4.85 -10.89 -5.86
CA GLY A 86 -6.12 -10.20 -5.67
C GLY A 86 -7.10 -10.47 -6.83
N ALA A 87 -6.62 -10.44 -8.08
CA ALA A 87 -7.40 -10.83 -9.26
C ALA A 87 -7.83 -12.30 -9.21
N ALA A 88 -6.94 -13.21 -8.79
CA ALA A 88 -7.27 -14.63 -8.64
C ALA A 88 -8.30 -14.89 -7.53
N LEU A 89 -8.33 -14.05 -6.49
CA LEU A 89 -9.32 -14.10 -5.41
C LEU A 89 -10.69 -13.58 -5.85
N LEU A 90 -10.75 -12.58 -6.75
CA LEU A 90 -12.01 -12.10 -7.33
C LEU A 90 -12.77 -13.17 -8.11
N GLY A 91 -12.05 -14.12 -8.72
CA GLY A 91 -12.66 -15.24 -9.46
C GLY A 91 -13.24 -16.34 -8.58
N ARG A 92 -13.14 -16.24 -7.25
CA ARG A 92 -13.62 -17.28 -6.32
C ARG A 92 -15.11 -17.11 -6.01
N GLY A 93 -15.81 -18.22 -5.75
CA GLY A 93 -17.25 -18.22 -5.50
C GLY A 93 -17.67 -17.62 -4.15
N THR A 94 -16.75 -17.46 -3.20
CA THR A 94 -17.07 -16.99 -1.83
C THR A 94 -16.99 -15.47 -1.72
N PRO A 95 -18.04 -14.79 -1.17
CA PRO A 95 -18.02 -13.34 -0.97
C PRO A 95 -16.83 -12.84 -0.15
N LEU A 96 -16.44 -13.61 0.88
CA LEU A 96 -15.27 -13.36 1.71
C LEU A 96 -13.99 -13.16 0.87
N LEU A 97 -13.65 -14.16 0.04
CA LEU A 97 -12.42 -14.11 -0.78
C LEU A 97 -12.49 -13.02 -1.84
N ARG A 98 -13.66 -12.77 -2.41
CA ARG A 98 -13.85 -11.68 -3.39
C ARG A 98 -13.61 -10.31 -2.76
N GLY A 99 -14.12 -10.06 -1.56
CA GLY A 99 -13.86 -8.79 -0.87
C GLY A 99 -12.38 -8.62 -0.49
N PHE A 100 -11.71 -9.69 -0.05
CA PHE A 100 -10.25 -9.68 0.15
C PHE A 100 -9.50 -9.40 -1.16
N GLY A 101 -9.88 -10.07 -2.24
CA GLY A 101 -9.28 -9.85 -3.56
C GLY A 101 -9.44 -8.42 -4.06
N LEU A 102 -10.64 -7.84 -3.90
CA LEU A 102 -10.90 -6.44 -4.24
C LEU A 102 -10.04 -5.48 -3.42
N ALA A 103 -9.90 -5.72 -2.12
CA ALA A 103 -9.06 -4.89 -1.26
C ALA A 103 -7.60 -4.97 -1.70
N VAL A 104 -7.05 -6.17 -1.88
CA VAL A 104 -5.67 -6.38 -2.33
C VAL A 104 -5.42 -5.72 -3.70
N LEU A 105 -6.39 -5.77 -4.61
CA LEU A 105 -6.26 -5.08 -5.90
C LEU A 105 -6.17 -3.57 -5.75
N VAL A 106 -7.05 -2.97 -4.94
CA VAL A 106 -7.05 -1.51 -4.73
C VAL A 106 -5.76 -1.06 -4.04
N GLN A 107 -5.35 -1.76 -2.98
CA GLN A 107 -4.13 -1.44 -2.24
C GLN A 107 -2.88 -1.66 -3.11
N GLY A 108 -2.75 -2.84 -3.71
CA GLY A 108 -1.60 -3.19 -4.55
C GLY A 108 -1.47 -2.32 -5.80
N ALA A 109 -2.57 -1.91 -6.43
CA ALA A 109 -2.52 -0.98 -7.57
C ALA A 109 -1.99 0.40 -7.18
N PHE A 110 -2.38 0.90 -6.01
CA PHE A 110 -1.86 2.15 -5.47
C PHE A 110 -0.37 2.04 -5.14
N LEU A 111 0.04 1.00 -4.40
CA LEU A 111 1.43 0.78 -4.00
C LEU A 111 2.35 0.62 -5.20
N LEU A 112 1.92 -0.13 -6.22
CA LEU A 112 2.67 -0.28 -7.46
C LEU A 112 2.90 1.06 -8.17
N ALA A 113 1.86 1.92 -8.21
CA ALA A 113 1.96 3.25 -8.80
C ALA A 113 2.87 4.18 -7.97
N LEU A 114 2.77 4.09 -6.65
CA LEU A 114 3.60 4.85 -5.71
C LEU A 114 5.07 4.46 -5.89
N ASP A 115 5.40 3.18 -5.81
CA ASP A 115 6.75 2.65 -5.96
C ASP A 115 7.33 2.97 -7.32
N GLY A 116 6.56 2.77 -8.40
CA GLY A 116 6.99 3.10 -9.75
C GLY A 116 7.30 4.59 -9.91
N THR A 117 6.53 5.47 -9.26
CA THR A 117 6.75 6.91 -9.27
C THR A 117 8.02 7.28 -8.50
N PHE A 118 8.17 6.79 -7.28
CA PHE A 118 9.32 7.10 -6.44
C PHE A 118 10.61 6.44 -6.92
N TRP A 119 10.53 5.29 -7.57
CA TRP A 119 11.67 4.66 -8.24
C TRP A 119 12.20 5.60 -9.33
N ARG A 120 11.34 6.12 -10.22
CA ARG A 120 11.74 7.09 -11.26
C ARG A 120 12.34 8.37 -10.68
N LEU A 121 11.81 8.84 -9.55
CA LEU A 121 12.37 10.01 -8.85
C LEU A 121 13.77 9.70 -8.27
N CYS A 122 13.95 8.53 -7.66
CA CYS A 122 15.23 8.13 -7.09
C CYS A 122 16.29 7.89 -8.17
N THR A 123 15.95 7.32 -9.32
CA THR A 123 16.92 7.12 -10.41
C THR A 123 17.43 8.44 -10.95
N ARG A 124 16.54 9.41 -11.21
CA ARG A 124 16.93 10.74 -11.69
C ARG A 124 17.75 11.55 -10.68
N ALA A 125 17.58 11.26 -9.39
CA ALA A 125 18.34 11.92 -8.32
C ALA A 125 19.70 11.25 -8.04
N ALA A 126 19.96 10.08 -8.64
CA ALA A 126 21.20 9.31 -8.49
C ALA A 126 22.13 9.44 -9.71
N GLU A 127 21.64 10.05 -10.80
CA GLU A 127 22.41 10.52 -11.97
C GLU A 127 23.11 11.85 -11.65
#